data_AF-A0A1M5J3W5-F1
#
_entry.id   AF-A0A1M5J3W5-F1
#
_cell.length_a   1.000
_cell.length_b   1.000
_cell.length_c   1.000
_cell.angle_alpha   90.00
_cell.angle_beta   90.00
_cell.angle_gamma   90.00
#
_symmetry.space_group_name_H-M   'P 1'
#
loop_
_entity.id
_entity.type
_entity.pdbx_description
1 polymer ?
#
loop_
_entity_poly.entity_id
_entity_poly.type
_entity_poly.pdbx_seq_one_letter_code
_entity_poly.pdbx_strand_id
1 'polypeptide(L)' 'MSKFLRIMHRGHSKVGYSERKGRLLMMMSDEQHKHIASVILQWLNQDTNGPAESSGGNKRLKK' A
#
# COMPACT_ATOMS: atom_id res chain seq x y z
N MET A 1 15.54 -9.52 -11.48
CA MET A 1 14.80 -8.83 -10.38
C MET A 1 13.40 -9.39 -10.27
N SER A 2 12.96 -9.81 -9.07
CA SER A 2 11.62 -10.41 -8.88
C SER A 2 10.50 -9.37 -9.09
N LYS A 3 9.31 -9.81 -9.52
CA LYS A 3 8.14 -8.94 -9.70
C LYS A 3 7.72 -8.26 -8.39
N PHE A 4 7.87 -8.98 -7.27
CA PHE A 4 7.60 -8.48 -5.93
C PHE A 4 8.54 -7.34 -5.54
N LEU A 5 9.85 -7.49 -5.79
CA LEU A 5 10.86 -6.44 -5.57
C LEU A 5 10.49 -5.13 -6.29
N ARG A 6 9.98 -5.23 -7.52
CA ARG A 6 9.51 -4.08 -8.30
C ARG A 6 8.31 -3.37 -7.67
N ILE A 7 7.34 -4.14 -7.17
CA ILE A 7 6.16 -3.60 -6.47
C ILE A 7 6.58 -2.89 -5.18
N MET A 8 7.48 -3.51 -4.41
CA MET A 8 7.99 -2.95 -3.16
C MET A 8 8.79 -1.66 -3.37
N HIS A 9 9.68 -1.63 -4.36
CA HIS A 9 10.39 -0.41 -4.73
C HIS A 9 9.43 0.72 -5.14
N ARG A 10 8.39 0.40 -5.93
CA ARG A 10 7.40 1.37 -6.37
C ARG A 10 6.53 1.86 -5.21
N GLY A 11 6.16 0.96 -4.29
CA GLY A 11 5.45 1.29 -3.06
C GLY A 11 6.28 2.19 -2.14
N HIS A 12 7.55 1.86 -1.96
CA HIS A 12 8.50 2.68 -1.21
C HIS A 12 8.59 4.11 -1.76
N SER A 13 8.75 4.26 -3.09
CA SER A 13 8.80 5.59 -3.72
C SER A 13 7.49 6.39 -3.57
N LYS A 14 6.35 5.71 -3.44
CA LYS A 14 5.03 6.36 -3.34
C LYS A 14 4.71 6.82 -1.91
N VAL A 15 5.12 6.06 -0.90
CA VAL A 15 4.75 6.30 0.51
C VAL A 15 5.89 6.92 1.32
N GLY A 16 7.14 6.85 0.84
CA GLY A 16 8.27 7.56 1.46
C GLY A 16 8.71 6.98 2.81
N TYR A 17 8.47 5.69 3.07
CA TYR A 17 9.01 5.04 4.28
C TYR A 17 10.54 5.13 4.28
N SER A 18 11.19 5.30 5.44
CA SER A 18 12.66 5.44 5.50
C SER A 18 13.39 4.25 4.87
N GLU A 19 14.57 4.49 4.31
CA GLU A 19 15.37 3.46 3.62
C GLU A 19 15.63 2.22 4.51
N ARG A 20 15.80 2.43 5.82
CA ARG A 20 15.93 1.36 6.83
C ARG A 20 14.67 0.49 6.91
N LYS A 21 13.49 1.11 6.91
CA LYS A 21 12.20 0.40 6.92
C LYS A 21 11.97 -0.34 5.60
N GLY A 22 12.36 0.28 4.47
CA GLY A 22 12.35 -0.37 3.17
C GLY A 22 13.23 -1.62 3.14
N ARG A 23 14.50 -1.51 3.54
CA ARG A 23 15.42 -2.66 3.63
C ARG A 23 14.90 -3.78 4.52
N LEU A 24 14.35 -3.45 5.69
CA LEU A 24 13.76 -4.45 6.59
C LEU A 24 12.64 -5.23 5.90
N LEU A 25 11.74 -4.52 5.22
CA LEU A 25 10.63 -5.12 4.48
C LEU A 25 11.13 -6.05 3.37
N MET A 26 12.26 -5.76 2.75
CA MET A 26 12.86 -6.56 1.68
C MET A 26 13.65 -7.78 2.16
N MET A 27 14.06 -7.80 3.45
CA MET A 27 14.77 -8.93 4.07
C MET A 27 13.83 -10.02 4.61
N MET A 28 12.53 -9.73 4.67
CA MET A 28 11.52 -10.69 5.10
C MET A 28 11.34 -11.82 4.07
N SER A 29 10.88 -12.97 4.54
CA SER A 29 10.56 -14.12 3.68
C SER A 29 9.26 -13.91 2.92
N ASP A 30 9.07 -14.66 1.82
CA ASP A 30 7.84 -14.63 1.03
C ASP A 30 6.59 -14.90 1.89
N GLU A 31 6.70 -15.76 2.90
CA GLU A 31 5.59 -16.08 3.81
C GLU A 31 5.21 -14.90 4.70
N GLN A 32 6.22 -14.15 5.19
CA GLN A 32 6.00 -12.92 5.94
C GLN A 32 5.36 -11.83 5.06
N HIS A 33 5.76 -11.73 3.79
CA HIS A 33 5.14 -10.81 2.85
C HIS A 33 3.66 -11.14 2.59
N LYS A 34 3.33 -12.43 2.43
CA LYS A 34 1.93 -12.88 2.31
C LYS A 34 1.13 -12.53 3.56
N HIS A 35 1.68 -12.76 4.75
CA HIS A 35 1.02 -12.43 6.00
C HIS A 35 0.73 -10.92 6.11
N ILE A 36 1.72 -10.07 5.80
CA ILE A 36 1.54 -8.61 5.75
C ILE A 36 0.45 -8.22 4.74
N ALA A 37 0.45 -8.82 3.54
CA ALA A 37 -0.56 -8.54 2.53
C ALA A 37 -1.97 -8.94 2.99
N SER A 38 -2.12 -10.07 3.67
CA SER A 38 -3.39 -10.51 4.25
C SER A 38 -3.92 -9.56 5.32
N VAL A 39 -3.05 -9.07 6.21
CA VAL A 39 -3.43 -8.08 7.24
C VAL A 39 -3.87 -6.77 6.60
N ILE A 40 -3.14 -6.27 5.61
CA ILE A 40 -3.52 -5.04 4.87
C ILE A 40 -4.87 -5.24 4.17
N LEU A 41 -5.08 -6.38 3.51
CA LEU A 41 -6.35 -6.70 2.86
C LEU A 41 -7.50 -6.72 3.86
N GLN A 42 -7.27 -7.30 5.04
CA GLN A 42 -8.27 -7.32 6.11
C GLN A 42 -8.62 -5.91 6.59
N TRP A 43 -7.64 -5.01 6.75
CA TRP A 43 -7.89 -3.61 7.10
C TRP A 43 -8.68 -2.87 6.02
N LEU A 44 -8.28 -3.00 4.75
CA LEU A 44 -8.98 -2.35 3.64
C LEU A 44 -10.44 -2.82 3.52
N ASN A 45 -10.71 -4.09 3.79
CA ASN A 45 -12.07 -4.64 3.79
C ASN A 45 -12.89 -4.22 5.03
N GLN A 46 -12.24 -3.85 6.13
CA GLN A 46 -12.92 -3.30 7.31
C GLN A 46 -13.31 -1.83 7.08
N ASP A 47 -12.47 -1.05 6.41
CA ASP A 47 -12.75 0.35 6.08
C ASP A 47 -13.94 0.53 5.13
N THR A 48 -14.29 -0.49 4.34
CA THR A 48 -15.50 -0.47 3.49
C THR A 48 -16.83 -0.60 4.26
N ASN A 49 -16.80 -0.81 5.58
CA ASN A 49 -18.00 -0.83 6.44
C ASN A 49 -18.14 0.42 7.33
N GLY A 50 -17.29 1.44 7.17
CA GLY A 50 -17.51 2.78 7.73
C GLY A 50 -18.48 3.60 6.87
N PRO A 51 -19.27 4.54 7.44
CA PRO A 51 -20.29 5.25 6.69
C PRO A 51 -19.66 5.96 5.50
N ALA A 52 -20.31 5.84 4.35
CA ALA A 52 -19.93 6.47 3.11
C ALA A 52 -19.77 7.99 3.28
N GLU A 53 -18.57 8.45 3.63
CA GLU A 53 -18.18 9.83 3.39
C GLU A 53 -17.93 9.99 1.89
N SER A 54 -19.03 10.36 1.23
CA SER A 54 -19.07 11.17 0.02
C SER A 54 -17.80 12.04 -0.13
N SER A 55 -16.81 11.55 -0.87
CA SER A 55 -15.85 12.42 -1.55
C SER A 55 -16.33 12.63 -2.97
N GLY A 56 -17.19 13.64 -3.09
CA GLY A 56 -17.65 14.21 -4.34
C GLY A 56 -16.48 14.49 -5.31
N GLY A 57 -16.69 14.12 -6.56
CA GLY A 57 -15.76 14.40 -7.64
C GLY A 57 -15.55 15.90 -7.80
N ASN A 58 -14.32 16.36 -7.64
CA ASN A 58 -13.91 17.65 -8.18
C ASN A 58 -13.39 17.46 -9.60
N LYS A 59 -14.31 17.41 -10.58
CA LYS A 59 -14.00 17.82 -11.95
C LYS A 59 -13.79 19.34 -11.92
N ARG A 60 -12.57 19.80 -11.63
CA ARG A 60 -12.22 21.21 -11.87
C ARG A 60 -11.98 21.42 -13.36
N LEU A 61 -13.03 21.94 -14.01
CA LEU A 61 -13.00 22.57 -15.31
C LEU A 61 -12.18 23.88 -15.26
N LYS A 62 -11.38 24.08 -16.32
CA LYS A 62 -10.89 25.30 -16.98
C LYS A 62 -10.66 26.61 -16.18
N LYS A 63 -9.50 27.22 -16.47
CA LYS A 63 -9.48 28.49 -17.21
C LYS A 63 -8.46 28.39 -18.33
#